data_AF-A0A1F5DPV6-F1
#
_entry.id   AF-A0A1F5DPV6-F1
#
_cell.length_a   1.000
_cell.length_b   1.000
_cell.length_c   1.000
_cell.angle_alpha   90.00
_cell.angle_beta   90.00
_cell.angle_gamma   90.00
#
_symmetry.space_group_name_H-M   'P 1'
#
loop_
_entity.id
_entity.type
_entity.pdbx_description
1 polymer ?
#
loop_
_entity_poly.entity_id
_entity_poly.type
_entity_poly.pdbx_seq_one_letter_code
_entity_poly.pdbx_strand_id
1 'polypeptide(L)'
;MELVEILTPLLTQLGVGGVAGLAVGYALKKIGKIIAFLLGIAFIGLELLAYKGIININYTALEEWAKGVIGQVGQAEGVMTVIIGNLPFAASFLVGLAIGFKMG
;
A
#
# COMPACT_ATOMS: atom_id res chain seq x y z
N MET A 1 30.60 25.43 -10.99
CA MET A 1 29.71 25.89 -9.91
C MET A 1 28.28 25.42 -10.19
N GLU A 2 27.77 25.56 -11.43
CA GLU A 2 26.41 25.13 -11.82
C GLU A 2 26.08 23.63 -11.64
N LEU A 3 27.03 22.71 -11.90
CA LEU A 3 26.75 21.28 -11.80
C LEU A 3 26.42 20.85 -10.36
N VAL A 4 27.08 21.46 -9.37
CA VAL A 4 26.87 21.15 -7.95
C VAL A 4 25.51 21.67 -7.48
N GLU A 5 25.09 22.84 -7.97
CA GLU A 5 23.78 23.43 -7.62
C GLU A 5 22.58 22.61 -8.12
N ILE A 6 22.76 21.85 -9.21
CA ILE A 6 21.72 20.94 -9.74
C ILE A 6 21.82 19.54 -9.09
N LEU A 7 23.03 19.04 -8.85
CA LEU A 7 23.23 17.68 -8.31
C LEU A 7 22.86 17.57 -6.83
N THR A 8 23.16 18.58 -6.02
CA THR A 8 22.85 18.55 -4.58
C THR A 8 21.35 18.36 -4.30
N PRO A 9 20.42 19.16 -4.86
CA PRO A 9 18.98 18.97 -4.63
C PRO A 9 18.45 17.66 -5.26
N LEU A 10 19.04 17.19 -6.36
CA LEU A 10 18.65 15.92 -6.96
C LEU A 10 19.03 14.73 -6.06
N LEU A 11 20.26 14.72 -5.54
CA LEU A 11 20.75 13.67 -4.64
C LEU A 11 19.98 13.64 -3.32
N THR A 12 19.60 14.80 -2.77
CA THR A 12 18.79 14.84 -1.54
C THR A 12 17.38 14.30 -1.78
N GLN A 13 16.72 14.67 -2.89
CA GLN A 13 15.40 14.13 -3.24
C GLN A 13 15.44 12.62 -3.46
N LEU A 14 16.47 12.11 -4.15
CA LEU A 14 16.65 10.68 -4.38
C LEU A 14 16.94 9.91 -3.08
N GLY A 15 17.81 10.46 -2.23
CA GLY A 15 18.18 9.84 -0.96
C GLY A 15 16.99 9.79 0.02
N VAL A 16 16.31 10.93 0.21
CA VAL A 16 15.15 11.01 1.11
C VAL A 16 14.00 10.15 0.57
N GLY A 17 13.70 10.24 -0.73
CA GLY A 17 12.67 9.41 -1.37
C GLY A 17 12.94 7.93 -1.19
N GLY A 18 14.15 7.47 -1.53
CA GLY A 18 14.54 6.07 -1.39
C GLY A 18 14.45 5.53 0.03
N VAL A 19 14.99 6.24 1.02
CA VAL A 19 14.96 5.81 2.43
C VAL A 19 13.54 5.84 2.99
N ALA A 20 12.77 6.89 2.71
CA ALA A 20 11.37 6.98 3.13
C ALA A 20 10.54 5.86 2.49
N GLY A 21 10.72 5.62 1.19
CA GLY A 21 10.10 4.53 0.46
C GLY A 21 10.39 3.19 1.12
N LEU A 22 11.66 2.89 1.40
CA LEU A 22 12.07 1.65 2.05
C LEU A 22 11.39 1.46 3.40
N ALA A 23 11.44 2.48 4.26
CA ALA A 23 10.82 2.43 5.59
C ALA A 23 9.30 2.19 5.50
N VAL A 24 8.62 2.94 4.63
CA VAL A 24 7.17 2.80 4.40
C VAL A 24 6.84 1.41 3.85
N GLY A 25 7.55 0.94 2.83
CA GLY A 25 7.33 -0.37 2.22
C GLY A 25 7.49 -1.51 3.23
N TYR A 26 8.54 -1.46 4.06
CA TYR A 26 8.79 -2.45 5.11
C TYR A 26 7.66 -2.47 6.14
N ALA A 27 7.24 -1.29 6.62
CA ALA A 27 6.15 -1.17 7.58
C ALA A 27 4.83 -1.69 7.01
N LEU A 28 4.49 -1.31 5.76
CA LEU A 28 3.30 -1.75 5.06
C LEU A 28 3.23 -3.26 4.94
N LYS A 29 4.33 -3.92 4.58
CA LYS A 29 4.37 -5.37 4.47
C LYS A 29 4.15 -6.07 5.81
N LYS A 30 4.78 -5.57 6.87
CA LYS A 30 4.67 -6.16 8.22
C LYS A 30 3.26 -6.03 8.78
N ILE A 31 2.66 -4.84 8.66
CA ILE A 31 1.27 -4.58 9.07
C ILE A 31 0.30 -5.39 8.19
N GLY A 32 0.53 -5.40 6.87
CA GLY A 32 -0.30 -6.14 5.92
C GLY A 32 -0.36 -7.64 6.22
N LYS A 33 0.76 -8.27 6.62
CA LYS A 33 0.77 -9.67 7.05
C LYS A 33 -0.14 -9.91 8.26
N ILE A 34 -0.09 -9.03 9.26
CA ILE A 34 -0.91 -9.14 10.48
C ILE A 34 -2.39 -8.97 10.13
N ILE A 35 -2.74 -7.95 9.34
CA ILE A 35 -4.12 -7.72 8.90
C ILE A 35 -4.65 -8.91 8.10
N ALA A 36 -3.87 -9.41 7.13
CA ALA A 36 -4.26 -10.56 6.32
C ALA A 36 -4.49 -11.82 7.17
N PHE A 37 -3.63 -12.05 8.17
CA PHE A 37 -3.79 -13.16 9.10
C PHE A 37 -5.08 -13.04 9.93
N LEU A 38 -5.35 -11.86 10.50
CA LEU A 38 -6.56 -11.61 11.28
C LEU A 38 -7.84 -11.74 10.42
N LEU A 39 -7.82 -11.21 9.20
CA LEU A 39 -8.93 -11.35 8.26
C LEU A 39 -9.18 -12.81 7.89
N GLY A 40 -8.12 -13.60 7.67
CA GLY A 40 -8.25 -15.03 7.41
C GLY A 40 -8.88 -15.78 8.57
N ILE A 41 -8.46 -15.52 9.81
CA ILE A 41 -9.06 -16.12 11.00
C ILE A 41 -10.52 -15.72 11.14
N ALA A 42 -10.84 -14.43 10.99
CA ALA A 42 -12.20 -13.93 11.08
C ALA A 42 -13.10 -14.59 10.02
N PHE A 43 -12.61 -14.73 8.79
CA PHE A 43 -13.33 -15.39 7.71
C PHE A 43 -13.63 -16.86 8.02
N ILE A 44 -12.62 -17.62 8.47
CA ILE A 44 -12.82 -19.02 8.89
C ILE A 44 -13.84 -19.11 10.03
N GLY A 45 -13.77 -18.20 11.01
CA GLY A 45 -14.72 -18.15 12.11
C GLY A 45 -16.16 -17.93 11.65
N LEU A 46 -16.39 -17.00 10.72
CA LEU A 46 -17.70 -16.74 10.13
C LEU A 46 -18.23 -17.96 9.37
N GLU A 47 -17.41 -18.59 8.53
CA GLU A 47 -17.77 -19.78 7.77
C GLU A 47 -18.14 -20.96 8.69
N LEU A 48 -17.42 -21.15 9.80
CA LEU A 48 -17.75 -22.19 10.78
C LEU A 48 -19.08 -21.93 11.49
N LEU A 49 -19.37 -20.68 11.83
CA LEU A 49 -20.66 -20.29 12.43
C LEU A 49 -21.81 -20.49 11.43
N ALA A 50 -21.59 -20.15 10.17
CA ALA A 50 -22.56 -20.34 9.10
C ALA A 50 -22.81 -21.83 8.82
N TYR A 51 -21.75 -22.63 8.74
CA TYR A 51 -21.84 -24.09 8.58
C TYR A 51 -22.64 -24.75 9.70
N LYS A 52 -22.48 -24.28 10.95
CA LYS A 52 -23.27 -24.75 12.10
C LYS A 52 -24.71 -24.22 12.13
N GLY A 53 -25.09 -23.35 11.19
CA GLY A 53 -26.41 -22.72 11.15
C GLY A 53 -26.64 -21.67 12.24
N ILE A 54 -25.56 -21.17 12.89
CA ILE A 54 -25.66 -20.14 13.94
C ILE A 54 -25.91 -18.76 13.32
N ILE A 55 -25.32 -18.50 12.16
CA ILE A 55 -25.53 -17.26 11.39
C ILE A 55 -25.87 -17.62 9.93
N ASN A 56 -26.43 -16.65 9.20
CA ASN A 56 -26.57 -16.73 7.75
C ASN A 56 -25.77 -15.59 7.11
N ILE A 57 -24.91 -15.90 6.15
CA ILE A 57 -24.04 -14.92 5.49
C ILE A 57 -24.74 -14.39 4.23
N ASN A 58 -24.93 -13.08 4.14
CA ASN A 58 -25.42 -12.44 2.93
C ASN A 58 -24.25 -12.21 1.96
N TYR A 59 -24.03 -13.17 1.06
CA TYR A 59 -22.94 -13.10 0.08
C TYR A 59 -23.10 -11.97 -0.95
N THR A 60 -24.33 -11.57 -1.28
CA THR A 60 -24.57 -10.43 -2.20
C THR A 60 -24.11 -9.12 -1.59
N ALA A 61 -24.51 -8.83 -0.35
CA ALA A 61 -24.06 -7.63 0.35
C ALA A 61 -22.55 -7.63 0.59
N LEU A 62 -21.98 -8.82 0.87
CA LEU A 62 -20.53 -8.98 1.01
C LEU A 62 -19.78 -8.67 -0.30
N GLU A 63 -20.29 -9.14 -1.44
CA GLU A 63 -19.73 -8.86 -2.76
C GLU A 63 -19.79 -7.37 -3.10
N GLU A 64 -20.93 -6.72 -2.86
CA GLU A 64 -21.09 -5.28 -3.08
C GLU A 64 -20.11 -4.46 -2.24
N TRP A 65 -19.98 -4.80 -0.95
CA TRP A 65 -18.99 -4.18 -0.08
C TRP A 65 -17.56 -4.39 -0.58
N ALA A 66 -17.21 -5.61 -0.99
CA ALA A 66 -15.88 -5.92 -1.52
C ALA A 66 -15.57 -5.13 -2.79
N LYS A 67 -16.53 -5.02 -3.72
CA LYS A 67 -16.41 -4.18 -4.92
C LYS A 67 -16.21 -2.71 -4.57
N GLY A 68 -16.93 -2.20 -3.57
CA GLY A 68 -16.77 -0.82 -3.09
C GLY A 68 -15.36 -0.54 -2.56
N VAL A 69 -14.82 -1.44 -1.73
CA VAL A 69 -13.46 -1.32 -1.20
C VAL A 69 -12.42 -1.36 -2.32
N ILE A 70 -12.54 -2.32 -3.25
CA ILE A 70 -11.60 -2.43 -4.39
C ILE A 70 -11.70 -1.20 -5.31
N GLY A 71 -12.92 -0.70 -5.57
CA GLY A 71 -13.15 0.47 -6.42
C GLY A 71 -12.57 1.77 -5.87
N GLN A 72 -12.41 1.89 -4.54
CA GLN A 72 -11.76 3.04 -3.91
C GLN A 72 -10.24 3.08 -4.12
N VAL A 73 -9.59 1.91 -4.23
CA VAL A 73 -8.14 1.81 -4.45
C VAL A 73 -7.74 2.36 -5.83
N GLY A 74 -8.63 2.27 -6.82
CA GLY A 74 -8.39 2.76 -8.19
C GLY A 74 -8.58 4.27 -8.37
N GLN A 75 -9.20 4.97 -7.42
CA GLN A 75 -9.56 6.39 -7.53
C GLN A 75 -8.57 7.33 -6.84
N ALA A 76 -7.28 7.06 -7.02
CA ALA A 76 -6.21 7.92 -6.50
C ALA A 76 -6.02 9.18 -7.37
N GLU A 77 -7.09 9.94 -7.55
CA GLU A 77 -7.07 11.22 -8.26
C GLU A 77 -6.13 12.18 -7.51
N GLY A 78 -5.14 12.74 -8.23
CA GLY A 78 -4.11 13.62 -7.66
C GLY A 78 -2.77 12.93 -7.34
N VAL A 79 -2.73 11.59 -7.18
CA VAL A 79 -1.45 10.87 -7.02
C VAL A 79 -0.59 11.01 -8.28
N MET A 80 -1.22 10.96 -9.47
CA MET A 80 -0.51 11.16 -10.73
C MET A 80 0.10 12.57 -10.84
N THR A 81 -0.61 13.59 -10.39
CA THR A 81 -0.14 14.98 -10.38
C THR A 81 1.07 15.15 -9.46
N VAL A 82 1.04 14.51 -8.28
CA VAL A 82 2.17 14.54 -7.33
C VAL A 82 3.39 13.80 -7.88
N ILE A 83 3.18 12.65 -8.55
CA ILE A 83 4.26 11.87 -9.18
C ILE A 83 4.94 12.69 -10.27
N ILE A 84 4.16 13.29 -11.19
CA ILE A 84 4.71 14.08 -12.29
C ILE A 84 5.42 15.33 -11.77
N GLY A 85 4.86 16.00 -10.75
CA GLY A 85 5.45 17.21 -10.16
C GLY A 85 6.73 16.97 -9.34
N ASN A 86 7.01 15.74 -8.93
CA ASN A 86 8.15 15.40 -8.06
C ASN A 86 8.88 14.15 -8.55
N LEU A 87 9.12 14.06 -9.86
CA LEU A 87 9.59 12.84 -10.52
C LEU A 87 10.82 12.19 -9.85
N PRO A 88 11.90 12.91 -9.49
CA PRO A 88 13.07 12.29 -8.86
C PRO A 88 12.73 11.67 -7.50
N PHE A 89 12.01 12.41 -6.64
CA PHE A 89 11.55 11.90 -5.36
C PHE A 89 10.59 10.71 -5.55
N ALA A 90 9.59 10.82 -6.42
CA ALA A 90 8.59 9.78 -6.65
C ALA A 90 9.23 8.49 -7.17
N ALA A 91 10.16 8.59 -8.13
CA ALA A 91 10.87 7.43 -8.66
C ALA A 91 11.70 6.72 -7.60
N SER A 92 12.52 7.47 -6.85
CA SER A 92 13.32 6.89 -5.77
C SER A 92 12.47 6.32 -4.64
N PHE A 93 11.39 6.99 -4.28
CA PHE A 93 10.42 6.51 -3.30
C PHE A 93 9.77 5.21 -3.73
N LEU A 94 9.30 5.10 -4.98
CA LEU A 94 8.69 3.86 -5.48
C LEU A 94 9.69 2.70 -5.52
N VAL A 95 10.95 2.95 -5.90
CA VAL A 95 12.02 1.94 -5.85
C VAL A 95 12.28 1.51 -4.40
N GLY A 96 12.44 2.47 -3.50
CA GLY A 96 12.62 2.22 -2.07
C GLY A 96 11.46 1.42 -1.49
N LEU A 97 10.22 1.82 -1.80
CA LEU A 97 8.99 1.16 -1.37
C LEU A 97 8.92 -0.28 -1.85
N ALA A 98 9.22 -0.54 -3.13
CA ALA A 98 9.24 -1.89 -3.66
C ALA A 98 10.27 -2.79 -2.95
N ILE A 99 11.46 -2.26 -2.68
CA ILE A 99 12.52 -2.98 -1.95
C ILE A 99 12.10 -3.22 -0.49
N GLY A 100 11.68 -2.18 0.22
CA GLY A 100 11.21 -2.27 1.61
C GLY A 100 10.06 -3.26 1.76
N PHE A 101 9.10 -3.24 0.84
CA PHE A 101 7.98 -4.18 0.83
C PHE A 101 8.40 -5.63 0.58
N LYS A 102 9.48 -5.87 -0.19
CA LYS A 102 10.06 -7.21 -0.35
C LYS A 102 10.82 -7.67 0.89
N MET A 103 11.40 -6.75 1.66
CA MET A 103 12.15 -7.05 2.87
C MET A 103 11.27 -7.36 4.09
N GLY A 104 10.06 -6.80 4.16
CA GLY A 104 9.13 -6.98 5.28
C GLY A 104 8.44 -8.34 5.32
#